data_AF-A0A5C6RNS3-F1
#
_entry.id   AF-A0A5C6RNS3-F1
#
_cell.length_a   1.000
_cell.length_b   1.000
_cell.length_c   1.000
_cell.angle_alpha   90.00
_cell.angle_beta   90.00
_cell.angle_gamma   90.00
#
_symmetry.space_group_name_H-M   'P 1'
#
loop_
_entity.id
_entity.type
_entity.pdbx_description
1 polymer ?
#
loop_
_entity_poly.entity_id
_entity_poly.type
_entity_poly.pdbx_seq_one_letter_code
_entity_poly.pdbx_strand_id
1 'polypeptide(L)' 'MAAFDKPITASFDLAEISAILAGLRLLQGSNRVPAPINEIMTNGGDIDPLSLDEIDALCERINGGDM' A
#
# COMPACT_ATOMS: atom_id res chain seq x y z
N MET A 1 -9.93 20.57 4.06
CA MET A 1 -9.71 19.12 4.29
C MET A 1 -10.45 18.39 3.18
N ALA A 2 -9.79 17.45 2.50
CA ALA A 2 -10.16 16.74 1.26
C ALA A 2 -9.43 17.25 -0.01
N ALA A 3 -8.20 16.74 -0.21
CA ALA A 3 -7.47 16.79 -1.49
C ALA A 3 -7.07 15.38 -1.99
N PHE A 4 -7.58 14.31 -1.33
CA PHE A 4 -7.27 12.92 -1.66
C PHE A 4 -8.41 12.17 -2.39
N ASP A 5 -9.47 12.89 -2.80
CA ASP A 5 -10.67 12.30 -3.41
C ASP A 5 -10.45 11.82 -4.86
N LYS A 6 -9.26 12.08 -5.43
CA LYS A 6 -8.92 11.64 -6.77
C LYS A 6 -7.89 10.51 -6.72
N PRO A 7 -8.18 9.31 -7.26
CA PRO A 7 -7.18 8.26 -7.37
C PRO A 7 -5.99 8.76 -8.20
N ILE A 8 -4.79 8.58 -7.69
CA ILE A 8 -3.56 8.78 -8.47
C ILE A 8 -3.42 7.57 -9.38
N THR A 9 -3.52 7.77 -10.68
CA THR A 9 -3.24 6.71 -11.66
C THR A 9 -1.74 6.71 -11.92
N ALA A 10 -1.04 5.68 -11.44
CA ALA A 10 0.37 5.43 -11.71
C ALA A 10 0.52 4.08 -12.41
N SER A 11 1.21 4.07 -13.55
CA SER A 11 1.61 2.84 -14.23
C SER A 11 2.91 2.34 -13.60
N PHE A 12 2.92 1.08 -13.20
CA PHE A 12 4.12 0.42 -12.65
C PHE A 12 4.61 -0.66 -13.60
N ASP A 13 5.93 -0.83 -13.69
CA ASP A 13 6.53 -1.97 -14.36
C ASP A 13 6.49 -3.24 -13.48
N LEU A 14 6.89 -4.39 -14.03
CA LEU A 14 6.84 -5.67 -13.32
C LEU A 14 7.74 -5.70 -12.07
N ALA A 15 8.88 -5.03 -12.11
CA ALA A 15 9.81 -4.98 -10.98
C ALA A 15 9.24 -4.10 -9.86
N GLU A 16 8.63 -2.97 -10.21
CA GLU A 16 7.93 -2.06 -9.29
C GLU A 16 6.74 -2.77 -8.64
N ILE A 17 5.92 -3.46 -9.43
CA ILE A 17 4.80 -4.28 -8.93
C ILE A 17 5.30 -5.34 -7.94
N SER A 18 6.35 -6.06 -8.30
CA SER A 18 6.92 -7.11 -7.45
C SER A 18 7.44 -6.54 -6.12
N ALA A 19 8.05 -5.35 -6.15
CA ALA A 19 8.54 -4.66 -4.96
C ALA A 19 7.39 -4.20 -4.05
N ILE A 20 6.32 -3.64 -4.62
CA ILE A 20 5.12 -3.23 -3.89
C ILE A 20 4.50 -4.44 -3.19
N LEU A 21 4.26 -5.54 -3.91
CA LEU A 21 3.68 -6.76 -3.37
C LEU A 21 4.53 -7.36 -2.23
N ALA A 22 5.86 -7.38 -2.40
CA ALA A 22 6.76 -7.85 -1.35
C ALA A 22 6.67 -6.96 -0.09
N GLY A 23 6.63 -5.64 -0.26
CA GLY A 23 6.47 -4.69 0.84
C GLY A 23 5.13 -4.87 1.58
N LEU A 24 4.03 -5.00 0.83
CA LEU A 24 2.70 -5.29 1.38
C LEU A 24 2.69 -6.59 2.19
N ARG A 25 3.34 -7.65 1.68
CA ARG A 25 3.41 -8.93 2.40
C ARG A 25 4.26 -8.85 3.67
N LEU A 26 5.34 -8.06 3.64
CA LEU A 26 6.16 -7.79 4.83
C LEU A 26 5.36 -7.04 5.91
N LEU A 27 4.53 -6.07 5.52
CA LEU A 27 3.67 -5.34 6.45
C LEU A 27 2.69 -6.27 7.17
N GLN A 28 2.07 -7.21 6.45
CA GLN A 28 1.14 -8.17 7.07
C GLN A 28 1.80 -9.11 8.07
N GLY A 29 3.06 -9.50 7.84
CA GLY A 29 3.81 -10.37 8.75
C GLY A 29 4.48 -9.64 9.92
N SER A 30 4.50 -8.31 9.90
CA SER A 30 5.22 -7.50 10.88
C SER A 30 4.35 -7.17 12.08
N ASN A 31 4.74 -7.64 13.26
CA ASN A 31 4.03 -7.33 14.51
C ASN A 31 4.27 -5.88 15.00
N ARG A 32 5.29 -5.21 14.46
CA ARG A 32 5.60 -3.79 14.67
C ARG A 32 6.20 -3.19 13.41
N VAL A 33 5.65 -2.06 12.98
CA VAL A 33 6.16 -1.27 11.86
C VAL A 33 7.06 -0.15 12.42
N PRO A 34 8.31 -0.01 11.94
CA PRO A 34 9.17 1.12 12.31
C PRO A 34 8.51 2.48 12.03
N ALA A 35 8.75 3.48 12.90
CA ALA A 35 8.12 4.79 12.78
C ALA A 35 8.28 5.46 11.39
N PRO A 36 9.44 5.41 10.72
CA PRO A 36 9.57 5.99 9.37
C PRO A 36 8.69 5.32 8.32
N ILE A 37 8.46 4.01 8.45
CA ILE A 37 7.58 3.26 7.54
C ILE A 37 6.13 3.59 7.86
N ASN A 38 5.80 3.71 9.14
CA ASN A 38 4.47 4.12 9.58
C ASN A 38 4.12 5.53 9.07
N GLU A 39 5.07 6.48 9.11
CA GLU A 39 4.89 7.82 8.54
C GLU A 39 4.58 7.79 7.04
N ILE A 40 5.24 6.94 6.26
CA ILE A 40 4.95 6.77 4.83
C ILE A 40 3.54 6.19 4.64
N MET A 41 3.23 5.13 5.38
CA MET A 41 1.96 4.40 5.27
C MET A 41 0.76 5.28 5.63
N THR A 42 0.90 6.19 6.59
CA THR A 42 -0.17 7.11 7.02
C THR A 42 -0.10 8.47 6.31
N ASN A 43 0.81 8.65 5.34
CA ASN A 43 1.11 9.95 4.73
C ASN A 43 1.28 11.06 5.80
N GLY A 44 2.15 10.85 6.78
CA GLY A 44 2.36 11.77 7.90
C GLY A 44 1.21 11.82 8.91
N GLY A 45 0.25 10.89 8.86
CA GLY A 45 -0.93 10.85 9.71
C GLY A 45 -2.19 11.45 9.06
N ASP A 46 -2.12 11.82 7.78
CA ASP A 46 -3.26 12.34 7.01
C ASP A 46 -4.27 11.24 6.63
N ILE A 47 -3.82 9.98 6.57
CA ILE A 47 -4.67 8.82 6.24
C ILE A 47 -4.48 7.68 7.24
N ASP A 48 -5.54 6.91 7.41
CA ASP A 48 -5.46 5.64 8.14
C ASP A 48 -4.73 4.60 7.28
N PRO A 49 -3.89 3.76 7.91
CA PRO A 49 -3.23 2.67 7.21
C PRO A 49 -4.25 1.62 6.79
N LEU A 50 -3.98 0.93 5.68
CA LEU A 50 -4.80 -0.21 5.26
C LEU A 50 -4.78 -1.31 6.31
N SER A 51 -5.94 -1.90 6.55
CA SER A 51 -6.08 -3.13 7.33
C SER A 51 -5.45 -4.32 6.60
N LEU A 52 -5.25 -5.43 7.32
CA LEU A 52 -4.66 -6.65 6.73
C LEU A 52 -5.48 -7.19 5.56
N ASP A 53 -6.81 -7.17 5.68
CA ASP A 53 -7.75 -7.62 4.65
C ASP A 53 -7.71 -6.71 3.42
N GLU A 54 -7.58 -5.39 3.62
CA GLU A 54 -7.43 -4.43 2.52
C GLU A 54 -6.08 -4.59 1.80
N ILE A 55 -5.02 -4.96 2.52
CA ILE A 55 -3.73 -5.28 1.92
C ILE A 55 -3.83 -6.56 1.06
N ASP A 56 -4.53 -7.60 1.53
CA ASP A 56 -4.75 -8.81 0.75
C ASP A 56 -5.54 -8.50 -0.53
N ALA A 57 -6.65 -7.76 -0.41
CA ALA A 57 -7.45 -7.34 -1.56
C ALA A 57 -6.65 -6.48 -2.55
N LEU A 58 -5.75 -5.62 -2.06
CA LEU A 58 -4.86 -4.84 -2.92
C LEU A 58 -3.85 -5.74 -3.65
N CYS A 59 -3.26 -6.73 -2.97
CA CYS A 59 -2.35 -7.67 -3.59
C CYS A 59 -3.04 -8.48 -4.70
N GLU A 60 -4.28 -8.89 -4.49
CA GLU A 60 -5.09 -9.59 -5.50
C GLU A 60 -5.38 -8.71 -6.70
N ARG A 61 -5.76 -7.44 -6.50
CA ARG A 61 -6.01 -6.49 -7.59
C ARG A 61 -4.77 -6.23 -8.43
N ILE A 62 -3.62 -6.00 -7.79
CA ILE A 62 -2.35 -5.76 -8.47
C ILE A 62 -1.91 -7.01 -9.25
N ASN A 63 -2.01 -8.21 -8.66
CA ASN A 63 -1.65 -9.47 -9.34
C ASN A 63 -2.65 -9.86 -10.44
N GLY A 64 -3.93 -9.54 -10.26
CA GLY A 64 -5.01 -9.83 -11.20
C GLY A 64 -4.99 -8.94 -12.46
N GLY A 65 -4.16 -7.90 -12.46
CA GLY A 65 -3.99 -6.99 -13.59
C GLY A 65 -5.10 -5.94 -13.73
N ASP A 66 -5.90 -5.71 -12.68
CA ASP A 66 -6.98 -4.71 -12.68
C ASP A 66 -6.44 -3.34 -12.22
N MET A 67 -5.44 -2.83 -12.97
CA MET A 67 -4.79 -1.53 -12.79
C MET A 67 -5.07 -0.59 -13.95
#